data_AF-A0A7C3CD39-F1
#
_entry.id   AF-A0A7C3CD39-F1
#
_cell.length_a   1.000
_cell.length_b   1.000
_cell.length_c   1.000
_cell.angle_alpha   90.00
_cell.angle_beta   90.00
_cell.angle_gamma   90.00
#
_symmetry.space_group_name_H-M   'P 1'
#
loop_
_entity.id
_entity.type
_entity.pdbx_description
1 polymer ?
#
loop_
_entity_poly.entity_id
_entity_poly.type
_entity_poly.pdbx_seq_one_letter_code
_entity_poly.pdbx_strand_id
1 'polypeptide(L)'
;MINLRKSLISLAPALLGAALFTGTASAQSTDIADLAAKIDATSAQNTYVFNTLLFLIGGFLVMWMAAGFAMLEAGLVRTKNVSMQCLKNITLYAIAGIMFWCIGYQLMYGIAQGGVFGPFFKPMPAFEPGGGGYASASDWFFQMVFCATTASIVSGTLAERIKFWPFLIFICLLTGFIYPIVGSWEWGKGWLDAQGFSDFAGSTLVHSTGGWAAITGAIILGARKGKYVGGRINPMPGSSMPLATLGVFILWLGWFGFNGASQLAMGTIDDVSSVAKIFV
;
A
#
# COMPACT_ATOMS: atom_id res chain seq x y z
N MET A 1 86.27 21.43 6.83
CA MET A 1 85.48 20.28 6.34
C MET A 1 84.97 19.39 7.49
N ILE A 2 84.41 19.95 8.56
CA ILE A 2 83.84 19.18 9.67
C ILE A 2 82.52 19.85 10.03
N ASN A 3 81.40 19.19 9.73
CA ASN A 3 80.07 19.28 10.39
C ASN A 3 78.83 19.13 9.48
N LEU A 4 78.94 18.95 8.16
CA LEU A 4 77.74 18.66 7.34
C LEU A 4 77.17 17.24 7.58
N ARG A 5 78.00 16.26 7.96
CA ARG A 5 77.57 14.87 8.22
C ARG A 5 76.72 14.69 9.49
N LYS A 6 76.87 15.55 10.52
CA LYS A 6 76.11 15.40 11.78
C LYS A 6 74.67 15.92 11.66
N SER A 7 74.41 16.91 10.80
CA SER A 7 73.07 17.47 10.61
C SER A 7 72.13 16.51 9.86
N LEU A 8 72.64 15.82 8.83
CA LEU A 8 71.88 14.87 8.02
C LEU A 8 71.44 13.62 8.80
N ILE A 9 72.22 13.19 9.79
CA ILE A 9 71.90 12.02 10.63
C ILE A 9 70.82 12.35 11.68
N SER A 10 70.69 13.62 12.09
CA SER A 10 69.67 14.04 13.07
C SER A 10 68.28 14.30 12.47
N LEU A 11 68.18 14.55 11.16
CA LEU A 11 66.92 14.82 10.46
C LEU A 11 66.22 13.55 9.94
N ALA A 12 66.98 12.48 9.67
CA ALA A 12 66.43 11.23 9.17
C ALA A 12 65.42 10.55 10.12
N PRO A 13 65.64 10.48 11.46
CA PRO A 13 64.67 9.89 12.38
C PRO A 13 63.39 10.73 12.53
N ALA A 14 63.49 12.05 12.43
CA ALA A 14 62.35 12.97 12.53
C ALA A 14 61.46 12.91 11.27
N LEU A 15 62.06 12.81 10.08
CA LEU A 15 61.34 12.60 8.82
C LEU A 15 60.73 11.20 8.71
N LEU A 16 61.41 10.15 9.20
CA LEU A 16 60.87 8.80 9.24
C LEU A 16 59.72 8.68 10.25
N GLY A 17 59.87 9.30 11.43
CA GLY A 17 58.83 9.37 12.45
C GLY A 17 57.59 10.16 12.00
N ALA A 18 57.78 11.31 11.34
CA ALA A 18 56.68 12.08 10.77
C ALA A 18 55.98 11.30 9.64
N ALA A 19 56.73 10.66 8.73
CA ALA A 19 56.15 9.84 7.65
C ALA A 19 55.41 8.59 8.17
N LEU A 20 55.92 7.95 9.23
CA LEU A 20 55.27 6.82 9.92
C LEU A 20 54.00 7.26 10.64
N PHE A 21 54.01 8.41 11.34
CA PHE A 21 52.81 8.96 12.01
C PHE A 21 51.75 9.46 11.01
N THR A 22 52.15 10.07 9.89
CA THR A 22 51.21 10.48 8.84
C THR A 22 50.65 9.28 8.07
N GLY A 23 51.46 8.23 7.86
CA GLY A 23 51.04 7.00 7.20
C GLY A 23 50.05 6.17 8.04
N THR A 24 50.27 6.06 9.35
CA THR A 24 49.35 5.37 10.26
C THR A 24 48.05 6.16 10.49
N ALA A 25 48.12 7.49 10.60
CA ALA A 25 46.92 8.34 10.68
C ALA A 25 46.09 8.30 9.39
N SER A 26 46.74 8.32 8.22
CA SER A 26 46.06 8.17 6.93
C SER A 26 45.43 6.79 6.77
N ALA A 27 46.14 5.71 7.11
CA ALA A 27 45.62 4.34 7.05
C ALA A 27 44.43 4.12 8.00
N GLN A 28 44.53 4.62 9.24
CA GLN A 28 43.45 4.57 10.22
C GLN A 28 42.24 5.42 9.78
N SER A 29 42.47 6.56 9.10
CA SER A 29 41.37 7.38 8.55
C SER A 29 40.64 6.70 7.38
N THR A 30 41.36 5.95 6.53
CA THR A 30 40.74 5.13 5.47
C THR A 30 39.97 3.94 6.04
N ASP A 31 40.48 3.27 7.08
CA ASP A 31 39.77 2.17 7.74
C ASP A 31 38.48 2.63 8.44
N ILE A 32 38.49 3.83 9.04
CA ILE A 32 37.30 4.44 9.64
C ILE A 32 36.29 4.86 8.56
N ALA A 33 36.74 5.42 7.43
CA ALA A 33 35.87 5.78 6.32
C ALA A 33 35.22 4.54 5.67
N ASP A 34 35.99 3.46 5.48
CA ASP A 34 35.47 2.18 4.98
C ASP A 34 34.50 1.53 5.97
N LEU A 35 34.76 1.64 7.28
CA LEU A 35 33.85 1.15 8.30
C LEU A 35 32.55 1.96 8.35
N ALA A 36 32.63 3.30 8.26
CA ALA A 36 31.46 4.17 8.17
C ALA A 36 30.63 3.84 6.93
N ALA A 37 31.26 3.69 5.77
CA ALA A 37 30.58 3.30 4.54
C ALA A 37 29.89 1.92 4.65
N LYS A 38 30.52 0.95 5.33
CA LYS A 38 29.90 -0.36 5.61
C LYS A 38 28.71 -0.25 6.56
N ILE A 39 28.79 0.59 7.59
CA ILE A 39 27.68 0.84 8.52
C ILE A 39 26.51 1.49 7.78
N ASP A 40 26.78 2.51 6.96
CA ASP A 40 25.75 3.20 6.17
C ASP A 40 25.09 2.23 5.17
N ALA A 41 25.88 1.45 4.44
CA ALA A 41 25.36 0.43 3.53
C ALA A 41 24.50 -0.61 4.26
N THR A 42 24.93 -1.07 5.45
CA THR A 42 24.16 -2.00 6.27
C THR A 42 22.84 -1.38 6.74
N SER A 43 22.86 -0.11 7.15
CA SER A 43 21.66 0.60 7.61
C SER A 43 20.62 0.78 6.49
N ALA A 44 21.08 1.08 5.27
CA ALA A 44 20.24 1.18 4.08
C ALA A 44 19.63 -0.17 3.70
N GLN A 45 20.41 -1.25 3.77
CA GLN A 45 19.92 -2.62 3.56
C GLN A 45 18.86 -3.01 4.59
N ASN A 46 19.09 -2.72 5.87
CA ASN A 46 18.12 -3.00 6.93
C ASN A 46 16.82 -2.22 6.72
N THR A 47 16.91 -0.93 6.37
CA THR A 47 15.74 -0.10 6.05
C THR A 47 14.95 -0.70 4.89
N TYR A 48 15.63 -1.11 3.82
CA TYR A 48 15.00 -1.76 2.68
C TYR A 48 14.26 -3.04 3.08
N VAL A 49 14.89 -3.90 3.90
CA VAL A 49 14.29 -5.14 4.39
C VAL A 49 13.06 -4.87 5.24
N PHE A 50 13.14 -3.92 6.19
CA PHE A 50 12.04 -3.62 7.09
C PHE A 50 10.87 -2.92 6.38
N ASN A 51 11.13 -1.96 5.48
CA ASN A 51 10.07 -1.36 4.67
C ASN A 51 9.34 -2.41 3.82
N THR A 52 10.11 -3.32 3.20
CA THR A 52 9.55 -4.44 2.43
C THR A 52 8.70 -5.36 3.31
N LEU A 53 9.19 -5.69 4.52
CA LEU A 53 8.47 -6.52 5.47
C LEU A 53 7.17 -5.86 5.94
N LEU A 54 7.19 -4.55 6.20
CA LEU A 54 6.01 -3.78 6.60
C LEU A 54 4.90 -3.89 5.54
N PHE A 55 5.24 -3.71 4.26
CA PHE A 55 4.28 -3.85 3.16
C PHE A 55 3.72 -5.26 3.01
N LEU A 56 4.53 -6.29 3.18
CA LEU A 56 4.06 -7.67 3.06
C LEU A 56 3.16 -8.06 4.24
N ILE A 57 3.51 -7.69 5.47
CA ILE A 57 2.69 -7.99 6.65
C ILE A 57 1.40 -7.17 6.62
N GLY A 58 1.49 -5.87 6.34
CA GLY A 58 0.32 -5.00 6.17
C GLY A 58 -0.59 -5.51 5.07
N GLY A 59 -0.04 -5.81 3.89
CA GLY A 59 -0.77 -6.35 2.76
C GLY A 59 -1.43 -7.69 3.04
N PHE A 60 -0.78 -8.57 3.82
CA PHE A 60 -1.37 -9.84 4.26
C PHE A 60 -2.60 -9.62 5.15
N LEU A 61 -2.52 -8.70 6.12
CA LEU A 61 -3.65 -8.36 6.99
C LEU A 61 -4.80 -7.71 6.19
N VAL A 62 -4.48 -6.85 5.22
CA VAL A 62 -5.49 -6.24 4.35
C VAL A 62 -6.10 -7.26 3.39
N MET A 63 -5.32 -8.19 2.84
CA MET A 63 -5.86 -9.32 2.08
C MET A 63 -6.86 -10.14 2.91
N TRP A 64 -6.58 -10.32 4.20
CA TRP A 64 -7.52 -10.99 5.10
C TRP A 64 -8.84 -10.21 5.30
N MET A 65 -8.86 -8.90 5.07
CA MET A 65 -10.12 -8.13 4.99
C MET A 65 -11.05 -8.64 3.90
N ALA A 66 -10.56 -9.24 2.81
CA ALA A 66 -11.42 -9.84 1.79
C ALA A 66 -12.29 -10.97 2.37
N ALA A 67 -11.75 -11.78 3.29
CA ALA A 67 -12.54 -12.74 4.05
C ALA A 67 -13.54 -12.01 4.97
N GLY A 68 -13.12 -10.92 5.61
CA GLY A 68 -13.98 -10.07 6.44
C GLY A 68 -15.19 -9.52 5.69
N PHE A 69 -14.99 -8.94 4.51
CA PHE A 69 -16.05 -8.47 3.62
C PHE A 69 -16.98 -9.61 3.21
N ALA A 70 -16.42 -10.76 2.81
CA ALA A 70 -17.22 -11.92 2.43
C ALA A 70 -18.14 -12.37 3.57
N MET A 71 -17.63 -12.49 4.80
CA MET A 71 -18.41 -12.90 5.97
C MET A 71 -19.44 -11.83 6.38
N LEU A 72 -19.04 -10.56 6.38
CA LEU A 72 -19.93 -9.43 6.68
C LEU A 72 -21.11 -9.39 5.71
N GLU A 73 -20.82 -9.43 4.42
CA GLU A 73 -21.83 -9.37 3.38
C GLU A 73 -22.71 -10.62 3.37
N ALA A 74 -22.13 -11.82 3.48
CA ALA A 74 -22.88 -13.07 3.56
C ALA A 74 -23.82 -13.08 4.77
N GLY A 75 -23.37 -12.58 5.93
CA GLY A 75 -24.19 -12.49 7.14
C GLY A 75 -25.36 -11.52 7.02
N LEU A 76 -25.19 -10.41 6.29
CA LEU A 76 -26.18 -9.34 6.16
C LEU A 76 -27.16 -9.49 4.97
N VAL A 77 -26.84 -10.32 3.98
CA VAL A 77 -27.79 -10.67 2.90
C VAL A 77 -28.75 -11.77 3.35
N ARG A 78 -29.92 -11.87 2.71
CA ARG A 78 -30.87 -12.96 2.98
C ARG A 78 -30.28 -14.30 2.52
N THR A 79 -30.63 -15.38 3.21
CA THR A 79 -30.10 -16.75 2.98
C THR A 79 -30.09 -17.17 1.51
N LYS A 80 -31.14 -16.85 0.76
CA LYS A 80 -31.25 -17.18 -0.68
C LYS A 80 -30.18 -16.54 -1.58
N ASN A 81 -29.50 -15.51 -1.10
CA ASN A 81 -28.49 -14.74 -1.86
C ASN A 81 -27.05 -14.99 -1.38
N VAL A 82 -26.85 -15.79 -0.32
CA VAL A 82 -25.53 -15.99 0.30
C VAL A 82 -24.53 -16.55 -0.70
N SER A 83 -24.88 -17.60 -1.45
CA SER A 83 -23.97 -18.20 -2.44
C SER A 83 -23.54 -17.22 -3.52
N MET A 84 -24.46 -16.38 -4.00
CA MET A 84 -24.14 -15.32 -4.97
C MET A 84 -23.23 -14.26 -4.37
N GLN A 85 -23.39 -13.94 -3.08
CA GLN A 85 -22.55 -12.96 -2.39
C GLN A 85 -21.11 -13.49 -2.21
N CYS A 86 -20.96 -14.75 -1.82
CA CYS A 86 -19.65 -15.41 -1.72
C CYS A 86 -18.96 -15.48 -3.09
N LEU A 87 -19.69 -15.85 -4.15
CA LEU A 87 -19.15 -15.89 -5.51
C LEU A 87 -18.62 -14.51 -5.94
N LYS A 88 -19.41 -13.45 -5.74
CA LYS A 88 -18.97 -12.08 -6.03
C LYS A 88 -17.72 -11.70 -5.26
N ASN A 89 -17.59 -12.09 -3.98
CA ASN A 89 -16.44 -11.80 -3.14
C ASN A 89 -15.14 -12.47 -3.61
N ILE A 90 -15.23 -13.67 -4.17
CA ILE A 90 -14.06 -14.35 -4.73
C ILE A 90 -13.71 -13.76 -6.10
N THR A 91 -14.71 -13.58 -6.97
CA THR A 91 -14.45 -13.13 -8.34
C THR A 91 -14.05 -11.67 -8.41
N LEU A 92 -14.58 -10.77 -7.57
CA LEU A 92 -14.13 -9.37 -7.58
C LEU A 92 -12.65 -9.29 -7.18
N TYR A 93 -12.21 -10.08 -6.19
CA TYR A 93 -10.83 -10.01 -5.71
C TYR A 93 -9.85 -10.48 -6.79
N ALA A 94 -10.19 -11.58 -7.47
CA ALA A 94 -9.41 -12.07 -8.61
C ALA A 94 -9.33 -11.04 -9.75
N ILE A 95 -10.46 -10.42 -10.10
CA ILE A 95 -10.50 -9.39 -11.15
C ILE A 95 -9.72 -8.15 -10.72
N ALA A 96 -9.86 -7.69 -9.48
CA ALA A 96 -9.14 -6.52 -8.96
C ALA A 96 -7.63 -6.73 -9.07
N GLY A 97 -7.14 -7.91 -8.67
CA GLY A 97 -5.72 -8.26 -8.81
C GLY A 97 -5.23 -8.20 -10.26
N ILE A 98 -5.96 -8.83 -11.19
CA ILE A 98 -5.59 -8.87 -12.62
C ILE A 98 -5.64 -7.46 -13.23
N MET A 99 -6.72 -6.72 -13.01
CA MET A 99 -6.91 -5.40 -13.62
C MET A 99 -5.94 -4.36 -13.06
N PHE A 100 -5.67 -4.41 -11.77
CA PHE A 100 -4.68 -3.55 -11.15
C PHE A 100 -3.26 -3.89 -11.61
N TRP A 101 -2.95 -5.17 -11.82
CA TRP A 101 -1.66 -5.58 -12.41
C TRP A 101 -1.49 -5.15 -13.87
N CYS A 102 -2.49 -5.39 -14.73
CA CYS A 102 -2.41 -5.11 -16.15
C CYS A 102 -2.41 -3.61 -16.48
N ILE A 103 -3.20 -2.81 -15.77
CA ILE A 103 -3.46 -1.39 -16.10
C ILE A 103 -3.32 -0.51 -14.87
N GLY A 104 -3.96 -0.88 -13.76
CA GLY A 104 -4.19 0.05 -12.65
C GLY A 104 -2.91 0.58 -11.99
N TYR A 105 -1.93 -0.28 -11.69
CA TYR A 105 -0.71 0.15 -11.00
C TYR A 105 0.06 1.20 -11.80
N GLN A 106 0.18 1.01 -13.13
CA GLN A 106 0.87 1.97 -14.00
C GLN A 106 0.07 3.25 -14.21
N LEU A 107 -1.26 3.15 -14.24
CA LEU A 107 -2.13 4.32 -14.31
C LEU A 107 -2.03 5.17 -13.04
N MET A 108 -1.84 4.53 -11.88
CA MET A 108 -1.73 5.17 -10.57
C MET A 108 -0.35 5.81 -10.33
N TYR A 109 0.73 5.06 -10.52
CA TYR A 109 2.09 5.51 -10.18
C TYR A 109 2.92 6.00 -11.37
N GLY A 110 2.40 5.88 -12.60
CA GLY A 110 3.07 6.35 -13.82
C GLY A 110 2.72 7.78 -14.23
N ILE A 111 1.93 8.50 -13.43
CA ILE A 111 1.50 9.88 -13.68
C ILE A 111 2.67 10.86 -13.56
N ALA A 112 2.61 11.96 -14.33
CA ALA A 112 3.56 13.06 -14.18
C ALA A 112 3.22 13.87 -12.92
N GLN A 113 4.24 14.46 -12.28
CA GLN A 113 4.03 15.28 -11.08
C GLN A 113 3.05 16.42 -11.35
N GLY A 114 2.02 16.58 -10.50
CA GLY A 114 0.95 17.57 -10.68
C GLY A 114 -0.04 17.23 -11.81
N GLY A 115 0.07 16.05 -12.42
CA GLY A 115 -0.79 15.61 -13.51
C GLY A 115 -2.19 15.17 -13.05
N VAL A 116 -3.07 14.97 -14.03
CA VAL A 116 -4.45 14.49 -13.81
C VAL A 116 -4.66 13.04 -14.27
N PHE A 117 -3.92 12.59 -15.28
CA PHE A 117 -4.01 11.24 -15.83
C PHE A 117 -2.63 10.61 -16.00
N GLY A 118 -2.49 9.39 -15.51
CA GLY A 118 -1.37 8.52 -15.86
C GLY A 118 -1.51 7.90 -17.26
N PRO A 119 -0.48 7.19 -17.73
CA PRO A 119 -0.51 6.52 -19.02
C PRO A 119 -1.44 5.30 -19.00
N PHE A 120 -2.39 5.25 -19.94
CA PHE A 120 -3.38 4.16 -20.02
C PHE A 120 -2.79 2.81 -20.45
N PHE A 121 -1.72 2.82 -21.23
CA PHE A 121 -1.08 1.61 -21.75
C PHE A 121 0.44 1.76 -21.67
N LYS A 122 1.04 1.03 -20.75
CA LYS A 122 2.49 0.87 -20.62
C LYS A 122 2.83 -0.60 -20.37
N PRO A 123 4.08 -1.02 -20.62
CA PRO A 123 4.54 -2.34 -20.23
C PRO A 123 4.27 -2.59 -18.75
N MET A 124 3.94 -3.84 -18.45
CA MET A 124 3.71 -4.35 -17.10
C MET A 124 4.84 -3.93 -16.15
N PRO A 125 4.55 -3.65 -14.86
CA PRO A 125 5.59 -3.25 -13.92
C PRO A 125 6.71 -4.29 -13.90
N ALA A 126 7.92 -3.86 -14.26
CA ALA A 126 9.13 -4.63 -14.00
C ALA A 126 9.40 -4.47 -12.50
N PHE A 127 9.23 -5.54 -11.73
CA PHE A 127 9.43 -5.55 -10.28
C PHE A 127 10.93 -5.59 -9.94
N GLU A 128 11.68 -4.64 -10.47
CA GLU A 128 13.12 -4.55 -10.25
C GLU A 128 13.41 -4.04 -8.83
N PRO A 129 14.43 -4.58 -8.15
CA PRO A 129 14.94 -4.03 -6.90
C PRO A 129 15.56 -2.65 -7.13
N GLY A 130 15.28 -1.67 -6.25
CA GLY A 130 16.18 -0.50 -6.08
C GLY A 130 15.64 0.90 -6.36
N GLY A 131 14.35 1.08 -6.66
CA GLY A 131 13.80 2.42 -6.94
C GLY A 131 13.36 3.25 -5.73
N GLY A 132 12.80 2.63 -4.69
CA GLY A 132 12.04 3.32 -3.64
C GLY A 132 12.47 3.05 -2.19
N GLY A 133 13.57 2.33 -1.95
CA GLY A 133 13.95 1.93 -0.59
C GLY A 133 13.12 0.77 -0.02
N TYR A 134 12.47 0.00 -0.88
CA TYR A 134 11.75 -1.25 -0.62
C TYR A 134 11.60 -2.06 -1.91
N ALA A 135 11.19 -3.32 -1.82
CA ALA A 135 10.90 -4.15 -2.98
C ALA A 135 9.64 -3.64 -3.70
N SER A 136 9.75 -3.34 -5.00
CA SER A 136 8.62 -2.84 -5.80
C SER A 136 7.41 -3.79 -5.83
N ALA A 137 7.66 -5.11 -5.77
CA ALA A 137 6.60 -6.11 -5.68
C ALA A 137 5.79 -6.05 -4.36
N SER A 138 6.41 -5.65 -3.24
CA SER A 138 5.69 -5.56 -1.96
C SER A 138 4.76 -4.36 -1.94
N ASP A 139 5.17 -3.22 -2.51
CA ASP A 139 4.29 -2.07 -2.70
C ASP A 139 3.15 -2.40 -3.66
N TRP A 140 3.43 -3.01 -4.82
CA TRP A 140 2.36 -3.46 -5.72
C TRP A 140 1.31 -4.34 -5.01
N PHE A 141 1.76 -5.32 -4.24
CA PHE A 141 0.86 -6.19 -3.48
C PHE A 141 0.02 -5.39 -2.48
N PHE A 142 0.66 -4.49 -1.73
CA PHE A 142 -0.02 -3.62 -0.75
C PHE A 142 -1.07 -2.71 -1.42
N GLN A 143 -0.76 -2.13 -2.58
CA GLN A 143 -1.68 -1.26 -3.30
C GLN A 143 -2.82 -2.03 -3.98
N MET A 144 -2.55 -3.25 -4.44
CA MET A 144 -3.55 -4.14 -5.04
C MET A 144 -4.67 -4.46 -4.04
N VAL A 145 -4.33 -4.72 -2.78
CA VAL A 145 -5.33 -5.05 -1.76
C VAL A 145 -6.20 -3.84 -1.35
N PHE A 146 -5.70 -2.61 -1.51
CA PHE A 146 -6.49 -1.37 -1.36
C PHE A 146 -7.46 -1.17 -2.53
N CYS A 147 -7.00 -1.46 -3.75
CA CYS A 147 -7.85 -1.49 -4.94
C CYS A 147 -9.01 -2.49 -4.78
N ALA A 148 -8.72 -3.70 -4.32
CA ALA A 148 -9.73 -4.71 -4.02
C ALA A 148 -10.70 -4.27 -2.91
N THR A 149 -10.20 -3.57 -1.88
CA THR A 149 -11.01 -3.02 -0.79
C THR A 149 -12.04 -1.99 -1.30
N THR A 150 -11.63 -1.10 -2.20
CA THR A 150 -12.55 -0.14 -2.87
C THR A 150 -13.68 -0.86 -3.58
N ALA A 151 -13.36 -1.96 -4.28
CA ALA A 151 -14.32 -2.76 -5.02
C ALA A 151 -15.30 -3.52 -4.09
N SER A 152 -14.84 -3.99 -2.93
CA SER A 152 -15.67 -4.68 -1.93
C SER A 152 -16.78 -3.79 -1.37
N ILE A 153 -16.51 -2.50 -1.15
CA ILE A 153 -17.53 -1.53 -0.70
C ILE A 153 -18.75 -1.51 -1.62
N VAL A 154 -18.53 -1.63 -2.93
CA VAL A 154 -19.59 -1.67 -3.94
C VAL A 154 -20.35 -3.00 -3.90
N SER A 155 -19.67 -4.14 -3.69
CA SER A 155 -20.29 -5.47 -3.61
C SER A 155 -21.39 -5.55 -2.55
N GLY A 156 -21.09 -5.10 -1.33
CA GLY A 156 -22.03 -5.14 -0.21
C GLY A 156 -23.22 -4.22 -0.43
N THR A 157 -22.98 -3.00 -0.92
CA THR A 157 -24.03 -1.99 -1.11
C THR A 157 -25.05 -2.42 -2.17
N LEU A 158 -24.59 -3.04 -3.26
CA LEU A 158 -25.43 -3.46 -4.39
C LEU A 158 -25.96 -4.90 -4.25
N ALA A 159 -25.71 -5.53 -3.11
CA ALA A 159 -26.11 -6.90 -2.83
C ALA A 159 -27.61 -7.15 -3.09
N GLU A 160 -27.91 -8.40 -3.47
CA GLU A 160 -29.25 -8.94 -3.75
C GLU A 160 -30.01 -8.36 -4.95
N ARG A 161 -29.47 -7.35 -5.65
CA ARG A 161 -30.19 -6.68 -6.75
C ARG A 161 -29.37 -6.39 -8.01
N ILE A 162 -28.04 -6.43 -7.93
CA ILE A 162 -27.18 -6.39 -9.12
C ILE A 162 -27.05 -7.78 -9.76
N LYS A 163 -27.07 -7.85 -11.09
CA LYS A 163 -26.75 -9.07 -11.84
C LYS A 163 -25.23 -9.31 -11.83
N PHE A 164 -24.83 -10.57 -11.90
CA PHE A 164 -23.42 -10.97 -11.81
C PHE A 164 -22.53 -10.36 -12.90
N TRP A 165 -22.89 -10.51 -14.17
CA TRP A 165 -22.06 -10.01 -15.29
C TRP A 165 -21.92 -8.47 -15.30
N PRO A 166 -22.98 -7.66 -15.15
CA PRO A 166 -22.83 -6.22 -14.99
C PRO A 166 -21.96 -5.82 -13.80
N PHE A 167 -22.06 -6.56 -12.69
CA PHE A 167 -21.16 -6.35 -11.55
C PHE A 167 -19.70 -6.58 -11.94
N LEU A 168 -19.35 -7.71 -12.58
CA LEU A 168 -17.96 -7.97 -12.98
C LEU A 168 -17.41 -6.91 -13.95
N ILE A 169 -18.21 -6.49 -14.94
CA ILE A 169 -17.81 -5.42 -15.88
C ILE A 169 -17.49 -4.14 -15.11
N PHE A 170 -18.36 -3.77 -14.16
CA PHE A 170 -18.13 -2.61 -13.32
C PHE A 170 -16.87 -2.74 -12.46
N ILE A 171 -16.60 -3.92 -11.89
CA ILE A 171 -15.38 -4.17 -11.12
C ILE A 171 -14.14 -4.00 -12.00
N CYS A 172 -14.15 -4.49 -13.26
CA CYS A 172 -13.05 -4.25 -14.18
C CYS A 172 -12.80 -2.76 -14.41
N LEU A 173 -13.86 -1.98 -14.62
CA LEU A 173 -13.77 -0.53 -14.83
C LEU A 173 -13.28 0.21 -13.58
N LEU A 174 -13.82 -0.17 -12.41
CA LEU A 174 -13.45 0.45 -11.14
C LEU A 174 -11.98 0.20 -10.81
N THR A 175 -11.53 -1.05 -10.89
CA THR A 175 -10.19 -1.46 -10.44
C THR A 175 -9.10 -1.19 -11.47
N GLY A 176 -9.44 -1.18 -12.76
CA GLY A 176 -8.51 -0.86 -13.83
C GLY A 176 -8.37 0.63 -14.14
N PHE A 177 -9.42 1.43 -13.90
CA PHE A 177 -9.46 2.83 -14.33
C PHE A 177 -9.86 3.80 -13.23
N ILE A 178 -11.06 3.69 -12.67
CA ILE A 178 -11.60 4.74 -11.77
C ILE A 178 -10.75 4.87 -10.50
N TYR A 179 -10.53 3.78 -9.77
CA TYR A 179 -9.73 3.79 -8.55
C TYR A 179 -8.27 4.22 -8.81
N PRO A 180 -7.55 3.64 -9.79
CA PRO A 180 -6.18 4.07 -10.09
C PRO A 180 -6.06 5.54 -10.48
N ILE A 181 -7.02 6.09 -11.24
CA ILE A 181 -7.02 7.52 -11.61
C ILE A 181 -7.16 8.38 -10.35
N VAL A 182 -8.12 8.07 -9.48
CA VAL A 182 -8.30 8.83 -8.24
C VAL A 182 -7.08 8.70 -7.33
N GLY A 183 -6.56 7.47 -7.16
CA GLY A 183 -5.35 7.20 -6.40
C GLY A 183 -4.12 7.96 -6.93
N SER A 184 -4.02 8.13 -8.25
CA SER A 184 -2.91 8.86 -8.88
C SER A 184 -2.85 10.34 -8.49
N TRP A 185 -3.98 10.94 -8.14
CA TRP A 185 -4.06 12.36 -7.84
C TRP A 185 -3.28 12.75 -6.58
N GLU A 186 -3.18 11.81 -5.63
CA GLU A 186 -2.46 12.00 -4.37
C GLU A 186 -1.25 11.06 -4.29
N TRP A 187 -1.47 9.74 -4.13
CA TRP A 187 -0.37 8.77 -3.97
C TRP A 187 0.53 8.63 -5.20
N GLY A 188 0.04 9.01 -6.38
CA GLY A 188 0.83 9.09 -7.61
C GLY A 188 1.63 10.39 -7.78
N LYS A 189 1.58 11.34 -6.83
CA LYS A 189 2.11 12.71 -6.95
C LYS A 189 1.39 13.58 -7.99
N GLY A 190 0.09 13.35 -8.15
CA GLY A 190 -0.75 14.10 -9.09
C GLY A 190 -1.12 15.50 -8.60
N TRP A 191 -2.19 16.05 -9.16
CA TRP A 191 -2.60 17.44 -8.93
C TRP A 191 -3.11 17.72 -7.51
N LEU A 192 -3.64 16.72 -6.77
CA LEU A 192 -4.08 16.91 -5.38
C LEU A 192 -2.87 17.02 -4.44
N ASP A 193 -1.86 16.15 -4.64
CA ASP A 193 -0.59 16.21 -3.92
C ASP A 193 0.09 17.57 -4.12
N ALA A 194 0.11 18.07 -5.36
CA ALA A 194 0.64 19.40 -5.69
C ALA A 194 -0.09 20.57 -5.00
N GLN A 195 -1.33 20.36 -4.53
CA GLN A 195 -2.11 21.35 -3.78
C GLN A 195 -2.00 21.16 -2.26
N GLY A 196 -1.23 20.16 -1.78
CA GLY A 196 -1.09 19.86 -0.36
C GLY A 196 -2.29 19.11 0.22
N PHE A 197 -3.06 18.40 -0.61
CA PHE A 197 -4.01 17.42 -0.10
C PHE A 197 -3.24 16.33 0.66
N SER A 198 -3.92 15.64 1.58
CA SER A 198 -3.31 14.55 2.32
C SER A 198 -4.36 13.49 2.61
N ASP A 199 -4.06 12.26 2.21
CA ASP A 199 -4.85 11.09 2.55
C ASP A 199 -3.93 9.94 2.97
N PHE A 200 -3.76 9.78 4.28
CA PHE A 200 -2.76 8.88 4.86
C PHE A 200 -2.94 7.41 4.43
N ALA A 201 -4.16 6.89 4.53
CA ALA A 201 -4.46 5.48 4.25
C ALA A 201 -5.65 5.29 3.29
N GLY A 202 -6.23 6.34 2.71
CA GLY A 202 -7.26 6.21 1.67
C GLY A 202 -8.68 6.43 2.17
N SER A 203 -8.88 7.31 3.16
CA SER A 203 -10.22 7.74 3.58
C SER A 203 -11.03 8.32 2.40
N THR A 204 -10.34 9.05 1.53
CA THR A 204 -10.89 9.56 0.28
C THR A 204 -10.64 8.57 -0.85
N LEU A 205 -9.37 8.23 -1.10
CA LEU A 205 -8.95 7.51 -2.30
C LEU A 205 -9.55 6.09 -2.40
N VAL A 206 -9.70 5.39 -1.27
CA VAL A 206 -10.30 4.05 -1.19
C VAL A 206 -11.77 4.16 -0.77
N HIS A 207 -12.02 4.65 0.44
CA HIS A 207 -13.33 4.53 1.06
C HIS A 207 -14.38 5.45 0.42
N SER A 208 -14.04 6.72 0.19
CA SER A 208 -14.97 7.64 -0.46
C SER A 208 -15.18 7.31 -1.93
N THR A 209 -14.13 6.93 -2.67
CA THR A 209 -14.27 6.43 -4.06
C THR A 209 -15.23 5.25 -4.14
N GLY A 210 -15.03 4.23 -3.28
CA GLY A 210 -15.92 3.08 -3.19
C GLY A 210 -17.33 3.47 -2.76
N GLY A 211 -17.46 4.39 -1.81
CA GLY A 211 -18.75 4.91 -1.33
C GLY A 211 -19.54 5.65 -2.41
N TRP A 212 -18.90 6.51 -3.19
CA TRP A 212 -19.53 7.24 -4.30
C TRP A 212 -19.93 6.31 -5.45
N ALA A 213 -19.09 5.33 -5.77
CA ALA A 213 -19.46 4.27 -6.71
C ALA A 213 -20.67 3.46 -6.21
N ALA A 214 -20.66 3.10 -4.92
CA ALA A 214 -21.70 2.32 -4.27
C ALA A 214 -23.05 3.04 -4.21
N ILE A 215 -23.08 4.32 -3.82
CA ILE A 215 -24.33 5.11 -3.77
C ILE A 215 -24.87 5.37 -5.18
N THR A 216 -24.00 5.64 -6.16
CA THR A 216 -24.41 5.81 -7.56
C THR A 216 -25.06 4.53 -8.09
N GLY A 217 -24.45 3.37 -7.85
CA GLY A 217 -25.03 2.08 -8.19
C GLY A 217 -26.36 1.81 -7.44
N ALA A 218 -26.47 2.23 -6.18
CA ALA A 218 -27.68 2.05 -5.40
C ALA A 218 -28.84 2.92 -5.92
N ILE A 219 -28.56 4.15 -6.38
CA ILE A 219 -29.53 5.04 -7.02
C ILE A 219 -30.02 4.44 -8.34
N ILE A 220 -29.10 3.97 -9.19
CA ILE A 220 -29.44 3.39 -10.51
C ILE A 220 -30.26 2.11 -10.37
N LEU A 221 -29.88 1.21 -9.45
CA LEU A 221 -30.58 -0.06 -9.25
C LEU A 221 -31.89 0.10 -8.46
N GLY A 222 -31.99 1.17 -7.67
CA GLY A 222 -33.11 1.40 -6.76
C GLY A 222 -33.17 0.44 -5.57
N ALA A 223 -34.32 0.47 -4.89
CA ALA A 223 -34.56 -0.31 -3.69
C ALA A 223 -34.64 -1.83 -3.97
N ARG A 224 -34.21 -2.64 -3.00
CA ARG A 224 -34.41 -4.09 -3.06
C ARG A 224 -35.91 -4.41 -3.20
N LYS A 225 -36.25 -5.33 -4.11
CA LYS A 225 -37.63 -5.78 -4.30
C LYS A 225 -38.25 -6.24 -2.97
N GLY A 226 -39.39 -5.64 -2.62
CA GLY A 226 -40.11 -5.91 -1.38
C GLY A 226 -39.60 -5.17 -0.14
N LYS A 227 -38.66 -4.21 -0.28
CA LYS A 227 -38.15 -3.41 0.84
C LYS A 227 -39.16 -2.35 1.30
N TYR A 228 -39.88 -1.78 0.35
CA TYR A 228 -40.96 -0.82 0.59
C TYR A 228 -42.25 -1.39 0.03
N VAL A 229 -43.25 -1.58 0.87
CA VAL A 229 -44.57 -2.13 0.50
C VAL A 229 -45.64 -1.24 1.14
N GLY A 230 -46.52 -0.66 0.34
CA GLY A 230 -47.58 0.23 0.81
C GLY A 230 -47.05 1.46 1.59
N GLY A 231 -45.92 2.03 1.17
CA GLY A 231 -45.28 3.16 1.87
C GLY A 231 -44.59 2.80 3.20
N ARG A 232 -44.59 1.53 3.60
CA ARG A 232 -43.97 1.06 4.84
C ARG A 232 -42.67 0.31 4.57
N ILE A 233 -41.76 0.37 5.53
CA ILE A 233 -40.49 -0.38 5.52
C ILE A 233 -40.78 -1.83 5.89
N ASN A 234 -40.39 -2.75 5.01
CA ASN A 234 -40.36 -4.18 5.31
C ASN A 234 -38.93 -4.57 5.75
N PRO A 235 -38.74 -5.11 6.97
CA PRO A 235 -37.44 -5.64 7.40
C PRO A 235 -36.95 -6.77 6.48
N MET A 236 -35.65 -6.78 6.21
CA MET A 236 -34.99 -7.84 5.44
C MET A 236 -33.83 -8.36 6.30
N PRO A 237 -34.09 -9.31 7.21
CA PRO A 237 -33.06 -9.82 8.10
C PRO A 237 -31.94 -10.52 7.32
N GLY A 238 -30.72 -10.38 7.83
CA GLY A 238 -29.56 -11.09 7.32
C GLY A 238 -29.64 -12.59 7.60
N SER A 239 -28.81 -13.36 6.90
CA SER A 239 -28.74 -14.81 7.03
C SER A 239 -28.10 -15.26 8.35
N SER A 240 -27.14 -14.51 8.87
CA SER A 240 -26.38 -14.86 10.07
C SER A 240 -25.69 -13.65 10.69
N MET A 241 -26.19 -13.20 11.84
CA MET A 241 -25.53 -12.16 12.63
C MET A 241 -24.17 -12.60 13.17
N PRO A 242 -23.95 -13.84 13.63
CA PRO A 242 -22.62 -14.31 14.01
C PRO A 242 -21.59 -14.18 12.88
N LEU A 243 -22.00 -14.50 11.65
CA LEU A 243 -21.11 -14.37 10.47
C LEU A 243 -20.80 -12.90 10.18
N ALA A 244 -21.82 -12.04 10.28
CA ALA A 244 -21.63 -10.59 10.13
C ALA A 244 -20.65 -10.05 11.18
N THR A 245 -20.81 -10.42 12.44
CA THR A 245 -19.93 -10.03 13.55
C THR A 245 -18.50 -10.54 13.35
N LEU A 246 -18.32 -11.79 12.92
CA LEU A 246 -16.99 -12.32 12.59
C LEU A 246 -16.34 -11.51 11.47
N GLY A 247 -17.12 -11.16 10.43
CA GLY A 247 -16.66 -10.28 9.36
C GLY A 247 -16.15 -8.95 9.88
N VAL A 248 -16.89 -8.30 10.80
CA VAL A 248 -16.46 -7.04 11.45
C VAL A 248 -15.13 -7.20 12.18
N PHE A 249 -14.94 -8.25 12.99
CA PHE A 249 -13.67 -8.47 13.70
C PHE A 249 -12.49 -8.70 12.75
N ILE A 250 -12.70 -9.44 11.66
CA ILE A 250 -11.67 -9.65 10.64
C ILE A 250 -11.31 -8.33 9.96
N LEU A 251 -12.31 -7.53 9.60
CA LEU A 251 -12.08 -6.21 9.01
C LEU A 251 -11.31 -5.30 9.96
N TRP A 252 -11.70 -5.26 11.25
CA TRP A 252 -11.01 -4.49 12.27
C TRP A 252 -9.54 -4.91 12.39
N LEU A 253 -9.25 -6.21 12.48
CA LEU A 253 -7.87 -6.70 12.48
C LEU A 253 -7.10 -6.25 11.23
N GLY A 254 -7.72 -6.36 10.05
CA GLY A 254 -7.11 -5.94 8.80
C GLY A 254 -6.84 -4.43 8.72
N TRP A 255 -7.67 -3.60 9.38
CA TRP A 255 -7.46 -2.15 9.45
C TRP A 255 -6.16 -1.74 10.14
N PHE A 256 -5.64 -2.56 11.05
CA PHE A 256 -4.30 -2.33 11.62
C PHE A 256 -3.20 -2.49 10.57
N GLY A 257 -3.33 -3.45 9.65
CA GLY A 257 -2.43 -3.56 8.50
C GLY A 257 -2.63 -2.44 7.49
N PHE A 258 -3.89 -2.07 7.25
CA PHE A 258 -4.28 -1.00 6.32
C PHE A 258 -3.68 0.35 6.73
N ASN A 259 -3.91 0.77 7.97
CA ASN A 259 -3.40 2.05 8.46
C ASN A 259 -1.92 1.95 8.85
N GLY A 260 -1.54 0.89 9.56
CA GLY A 260 -0.18 0.74 10.10
C GLY A 260 0.89 0.73 9.01
N ALA A 261 0.70 -0.07 7.96
CA ALA A 261 1.66 -0.13 6.87
C ALA A 261 1.60 1.08 5.92
N SER A 262 0.57 1.93 6.01
CA SER A 262 0.50 3.21 5.29
C SER A 262 1.47 4.27 5.84
N GLN A 263 2.22 3.98 6.91
CA GLN A 263 3.42 4.74 7.27
C GLN A 263 4.51 4.66 6.16
N LEU A 264 4.49 3.60 5.34
CA LEU A 264 5.43 3.34 4.23
C LEU A 264 6.90 3.17 4.61
N ALA A 265 7.26 3.38 5.87
CA ALA A 265 8.61 3.30 6.38
C ALA A 265 8.66 2.58 7.73
N MET A 266 9.73 1.82 7.93
CA MET A 266 10.09 1.07 9.14
C MET A 266 11.62 1.04 9.33
N GLY A 267 12.30 2.13 8.97
CA GLY A 267 13.77 2.23 9.01
C GLY A 267 14.32 2.93 10.25
N THR A 268 13.50 3.78 10.89
CA THR A 268 13.93 4.62 12.03
C THR A 268 13.08 4.37 13.27
N ILE A 269 13.55 4.89 14.42
CA ILE A 269 12.80 4.86 15.69
C ILE A 269 11.47 5.61 15.55
N ASP A 270 11.46 6.74 14.84
CA ASP A 270 10.25 7.55 14.64
C ASP A 270 9.23 6.82 13.75
N ASP A 271 9.69 6.11 12.73
CA ASP A 271 8.84 5.30 11.86
C ASP A 271 8.11 4.22 12.65
N VAL A 272 8.86 3.36 13.36
CA VAL A 272 8.26 2.27 14.14
C VAL A 272 7.37 2.78 15.27
N SER A 273 7.71 3.93 15.87
CA SER A 273 6.89 4.58 16.88
C SER A 273 5.57 5.09 16.30
N SER A 274 5.60 5.61 15.06
CA SER A 274 4.41 6.08 14.35
C SER A 274 3.49 4.92 13.94
N VAL A 275 4.07 3.80 13.46
CA VAL A 275 3.31 2.56 13.22
C VAL A 275 2.66 2.08 14.51
N ALA A 276 3.39 2.02 15.62
CA ALA A 276 2.86 1.52 16.89
C ALA A 276 1.71 2.39 17.44
N LYS A 277 1.76 3.72 17.26
CA LYS A 277 0.69 4.63 17.68
C LYS A 277 -0.65 4.35 16.99
N ILE A 278 -0.66 3.74 15.81
CA ILE A 278 -1.90 3.39 15.08
C ILE A 278 -2.67 2.26 15.77
N PHE A 279 -2.01 1.46 16.61
CA PHE A 279 -2.61 0.30 17.27
C PHE A 279 -3.22 0.63 18.63
N VAL A 280 -3.07 1.86 19.12
CA VAL A 280 -3.56 2.35 20.42
C VAL A 280 -4.71 3.31 20.20
#